data_AF-A0A4V2YKI8-F1
#
_entry.id   AF-A0A4V2YKI8-F1
#
_cell.length_a   1.000
_cell.length_b   1.000
_cell.length_c   1.000
_cell.angle_alpha   90.00
_cell.angle_beta   90.00
_cell.angle_gamma   90.00
#
_symmetry.space_group_name_H-M   'P 1'
#
loop_
_entity.id
_entity.type
_entity.pdbx_description
1 polymer ?
#
loop_
_entity_poly.entity_id
_entity_poly.type
_entity_poly.pdbx_seq_one_letter_code
_entity_poly.pdbx_strand_id
1 'polypeptide(L)'
;MPGYKAPAEMIMQCGGNIGRMNADAKAVRDKVAGAEVPEVSWGLLGLATTYSSYRDLLEKFKQHLDEMSRGLTKAGEDITACGRDYQESDESMAEMFGKILGEVGKGGGGGGGGSW
;
A
#
# COMPACT_ATOMS: atom_id res chain seq x y z
N MET A 1 9.83 29.39 6.82
CA MET A 1 9.25 28.56 7.90
C MET A 1 9.59 27.11 7.59
N PRO A 2 9.98 26.28 8.58
CA PRO A 2 10.15 24.86 8.32
C PRO A 2 8.75 24.27 8.11
N GLY A 3 8.35 24.12 6.84
CA GLY A 3 7.11 23.43 6.47
C GLY A 3 7.15 21.97 6.89
N TYR A 4 5.98 21.34 6.94
CA TYR A 4 5.84 19.92 7.20
C TYR A 4 6.47 19.15 6.03
N LYS A 5 7.62 18.49 6.23
CA LYS A 5 8.19 17.57 5.23
C LYS A 5 7.61 16.19 5.47
N ALA A 6 6.48 15.89 4.83
CA ALA A 6 5.98 14.53 4.83
C ALA A 6 6.99 13.65 4.07
N PRO A 7 7.48 12.53 4.65
CA PRO A 7 8.41 11.66 3.96
C PRO A 7 7.63 10.79 2.95
N ALA A 8 7.13 11.41 1.88
CA ALA A 8 6.29 10.80 0.85
C ALA A 8 6.87 9.48 0.33
N GLU A 9 8.18 9.44 0.10
CA GLU A 9 8.90 8.23 -0.32
C GLU A 9 8.80 7.09 0.70
N MET A 10 8.93 7.39 2.00
CA MET A 10 8.79 6.39 3.06
C MET A 10 7.34 5.88 3.16
N ILE A 11 6.36 6.76 2.95
CA ILE A 11 4.94 6.39 2.91
C ILE A 11 4.68 5.45 1.73
N MET A 12 5.15 5.80 0.53
CA MET A 12 5.03 4.94 -0.65
C MET A 12 5.74 3.60 -0.47
N GLN A 13 6.93 3.58 0.14
CA GLN A 13 7.66 2.36 0.45
C GLN A 13 6.88 1.48 1.44
N CYS A 14 6.25 2.08 2.45
CA CYS A 14 5.38 1.36 3.38
C CYS A 14 4.20 0.70 2.64
N GLY A 15 3.53 1.44 1.76
CA GLY A 15 2.46 0.90 0.92
C GLY A 15 2.92 -0.28 0.05
N GLY A 16 4.11 -0.15 -0.57
CA GLY A 16 4.73 -1.24 -1.31
C GLY A 16 5.09 -2.46 -0.45
N ASN A 17 5.54 -2.25 0.79
CA ASN A 17 5.83 -3.34 1.73
C ASN A 17 4.56 -4.10 2.12
N ILE A 18 3.48 -3.37 2.44
CA ILE A 18 2.18 -3.96 2.79
C ILE A 18 1.59 -4.70 1.60
N GLY A 19 1.67 -4.11 0.40
CA GLY A 19 1.26 -4.77 -0.84
C GLY A 19 2.04 -6.07 -1.11
N ARG A 20 3.32 -6.16 -0.73
CA ARG A 20 4.12 -7.40 -0.85
C ARG A 20 3.69 -8.50 0.12
N MET A 21 3.16 -8.17 1.29
CA MET A 21 2.64 -9.16 2.25
C MET A 21 1.45 -9.97 1.66
N ASN A 22 0.78 -9.44 0.63
CA ASN A 22 -0.18 -10.20 -0.17
C ASN A 22 0.44 -11.48 -0.78
N ALA A 23 1.67 -11.40 -1.29
CA ALA A 23 2.35 -12.55 -1.86
C ALA A 23 2.56 -13.65 -0.82
N ASP A 24 2.87 -13.27 0.42
CA ASP A 24 3.00 -14.20 1.54
C ASP A 24 1.65 -14.86 1.88
N ALA A 25 0.56 -14.08 1.93
CA ALA A 25 -0.79 -14.61 2.16
C ALA A 25 -1.20 -15.64 1.09
N LYS A 26 -0.91 -15.36 -0.18
CA LYS A 26 -1.14 -16.29 -1.29
C LYS A 26 -0.27 -17.55 -1.17
N ALA A 27 1.01 -17.40 -0.84
CA ALA A 27 1.90 -18.53 -0.66
C ALA A 27 1.46 -19.45 0.50
N VAL A 28 0.92 -18.89 1.58
CA VAL A 28 0.32 -19.66 2.67
C VAL A 28 -0.92 -20.41 2.18
N ARG A 29 -1.83 -19.75 1.45
CA ARG A 29 -3.03 -20.38 0.87
C ARG A 29 -2.68 -21.57 -0.02
N ASP A 30 -1.69 -21.42 -0.87
CA ASP A 30 -1.27 -22.50 -1.78
C ASP A 30 -0.68 -23.69 -1.03
N LYS A 31 0.11 -23.43 0.02
CA LYS A 31 0.60 -24.50 0.93
C LYS A 31 -0.54 -25.20 1.66
N VAL A 32 -1.56 -24.46 2.08
CA VAL A 32 -2.76 -25.00 2.74
C VAL A 32 -3.56 -25.89 1.79
N ALA A 33 -3.71 -25.47 0.52
CA ALA A 33 -4.33 -26.30 -0.50
C ALA A 33 -3.52 -27.59 -0.78
N GLY A 34 -2.18 -27.50 -0.77
CA GLY A 34 -1.31 -28.68 -0.92
C GLY A 34 -1.27 -29.60 0.30
N ALA A 35 -1.58 -29.09 1.49
CA ALA A 35 -1.62 -29.86 2.74
C ALA A 35 -3.01 -30.48 3.02
N GLU A 36 -3.93 -30.42 2.05
CA GLU A 36 -5.27 -31.00 2.18
C GLU A 36 -5.21 -32.52 2.33
N VAL A 37 -5.88 -33.04 3.35
CA VAL A 37 -5.93 -34.48 3.64
C VAL A 37 -7.05 -35.11 2.81
N PRO A 38 -6.74 -36.01 1.86
CA PRO A 38 -7.74 -36.57 0.96
C PRO A 38 -8.70 -37.49 1.71
N GLU A 39 -9.91 -37.64 1.17
CA GLU A 39 -11.01 -38.43 1.75
C GLU A 39 -10.59 -39.84 2.19
N VAL A 40 -9.78 -40.52 1.37
CA VAL A 40 -9.26 -41.87 1.63
C VAL A 40 -8.47 -41.98 2.94
N SER A 41 -7.83 -40.90 3.41
CA SER A 41 -7.02 -40.88 4.61
C SER A 41 -7.84 -40.81 5.91
N TRP A 42 -9.15 -40.55 5.83
CA TRP A 42 -10.03 -40.41 7.00
C TRP A 42 -10.68 -41.74 7.45
N GLY A 43 -10.77 -42.72 6.54
CA GLY A 43 -11.47 -43.98 6.78
C GLY A 43 -12.99 -43.82 7.03
N LEU A 44 -13.72 -44.94 7.07
CA LEU A 44 -15.20 -44.94 7.17
C LEU A 44 -15.74 -44.11 8.35
N LEU A 45 -15.15 -44.24 9.54
CA LEU A 45 -15.60 -43.52 10.73
C LEU A 45 -15.31 -42.01 10.62
N GLY A 46 -14.15 -41.62 10.10
CA GLY A 46 -13.79 -40.22 9.91
C GLY A 46 -14.68 -39.55 8.87
N LEU A 47 -15.00 -40.24 7.77
CA LEU A 47 -15.94 -39.76 6.76
C LEU A 47 -17.35 -39.52 7.32
N ALA A 48 -17.83 -40.43 8.16
CA ALA A 48 -19.16 -40.33 8.75
C ALA A 48 -19.28 -39.26 9.85
N THR A 49 -18.17 -38.81 10.45
CA THR A 49 -18.20 -38.00 11.68
C THR A 49 -17.52 -36.64 11.57
N THR A 50 -16.39 -36.52 10.89
CA THR A 50 -15.51 -35.33 11.02
C THR A 50 -15.03 -34.75 9.69
N TYR A 51 -15.07 -35.52 8.60
CA TYR A 51 -14.53 -35.07 7.31
C TYR A 51 -15.25 -33.84 6.74
N SER A 52 -16.59 -33.78 6.84
CA SER A 52 -17.37 -32.62 6.39
C SER A 52 -16.98 -31.34 7.14
N SER A 53 -16.90 -31.42 8.48
CA SER A 53 -16.44 -30.32 9.34
C SER A 53 -15.02 -29.88 9.02
N TYR A 54 -14.11 -30.83 8.73
CA TYR A 54 -12.75 -30.52 8.27
C TYR A 54 -12.75 -29.74 6.96
N ARG A 55 -13.52 -30.20 5.96
CA ARG A 55 -13.63 -29.55 4.65
C ARG A 55 -14.19 -28.13 4.79
N ASP A 56 -15.22 -27.93 5.60
CA ASP A 56 -15.80 -26.61 5.86
C ASP A 56 -14.82 -25.66 6.54
N LEU A 57 -14.06 -26.14 7.52
CA LEU A 57 -13.03 -25.35 8.20
C LEU A 57 -11.89 -24.98 7.25
N LEU A 58 -11.44 -25.94 6.44
CA LEU A 58 -10.40 -25.70 5.44
C LEU A 58 -10.84 -24.67 4.41
N GLU A 59 -12.08 -24.75 3.94
CA GLU A 59 -12.64 -23.79 2.99
C GLU A 59 -12.74 -22.39 3.59
N LYS A 60 -13.27 -22.25 4.82
CA LYS A 60 -13.30 -20.97 5.54
C LYS A 60 -11.90 -20.38 5.72
N PHE A 61 -10.92 -21.22 6.03
CA PHE A 61 -9.54 -20.76 6.18
C PHE A 61 -8.96 -20.25 4.86
N LYS A 62 -9.19 -20.97 3.75
CA LYS A 62 -8.80 -20.50 2.39
C LYS A 62 -9.47 -19.16 2.06
N GLN A 63 -10.75 -18.99 2.38
CA GLN A 63 -11.48 -17.74 2.18
C GLN A 63 -10.90 -16.57 3.00
N HIS A 64 -10.56 -16.79 4.27
CA HIS A 64 -9.93 -15.75 5.09
C HIS A 64 -8.55 -15.33 4.58
N LEU A 65 -7.77 -16.25 4.02
CA LEU A 65 -6.49 -15.91 3.38
C LEU A 65 -6.70 -15.09 2.10
N ASP A 66 -7.74 -15.39 1.32
CA ASP A 66 -8.12 -14.59 0.15
C ASP A 66 -8.60 -13.18 0.52
N GLU A 67 -9.39 -13.05 1.60
CA GLU A 67 -9.80 -11.75 2.14
C GLU A 67 -8.63 -10.93 2.65
N MET A 68 -7.71 -11.56 3.40
CA MET A 68 -6.47 -10.94 3.87
C MET A 68 -5.61 -10.44 2.71
N SER A 69 -5.45 -11.26 1.66
CA SER A 69 -4.74 -10.92 0.43
C SER A 69 -5.30 -9.65 -0.24
N ARG A 70 -6.63 -9.54 -0.35
CA ARG A 70 -7.30 -8.35 -0.90
C ARG A 70 -7.14 -7.14 0.01
N GLY A 71 -7.30 -7.31 1.32
CA GLY A 71 -7.13 -6.24 2.30
C GLY A 71 -5.71 -5.64 2.29
N LEU A 72 -4.68 -6.48 2.23
CA LEU A 72 -3.29 -6.06 2.12
C LEU A 72 -3.00 -5.33 0.80
N THR A 73 -3.59 -5.79 -0.30
CA THR A 73 -3.47 -5.10 -1.60
C THR A 73 -4.05 -3.70 -1.52
N LYS A 74 -5.30 -3.60 -1.05
CA LYS A 74 -5.98 -2.31 -0.92
C LYS A 74 -5.27 -1.36 0.04
N ALA A 75 -4.84 -1.86 1.20
CA ALA A 75 -4.09 -1.04 2.16
C ALA A 75 -2.76 -0.53 1.56
N GLY A 76 -2.06 -1.37 0.79
CA GLY A 76 -0.87 -0.97 0.07
C GLY A 76 -1.15 0.14 -0.94
N GLU A 77 -2.20 -0.02 -1.75
CA GLU A 77 -2.64 0.98 -2.74
C GLU A 77 -3.04 2.32 -2.08
N ASP A 78 -3.86 2.29 -1.04
CA ASP A 78 -4.34 3.48 -0.32
C ASP A 78 -3.17 4.25 0.31
N ILE A 79 -2.20 3.55 0.91
CA ILE A 79 -1.01 4.16 1.50
C ILE A 79 -0.10 4.73 0.42
N THR A 80 0.14 4.01 -0.68
CA THR A 80 0.93 4.52 -1.80
C THR A 80 0.29 5.75 -2.43
N ALA A 81 -1.04 5.78 -2.59
CA ALA A 81 -1.77 6.94 -3.08
C ALA A 81 -1.57 8.15 -2.14
N CYS A 82 -1.72 7.97 -0.83
CA CYS A 82 -1.47 9.02 0.15
C CYS A 82 -0.03 9.57 0.07
N GLY A 83 0.96 8.71 -0.15
CA GLY A 83 2.35 9.13 -0.37
C GLY A 83 2.51 10.00 -1.62
N ARG A 84 1.82 9.68 -2.71
CA ARG A 84 1.80 10.50 -3.93
C ARG A 84 1.16 11.86 -3.71
N ASP A 85 0.02 11.90 -3.01
CA ASP A 85 -0.67 13.16 -2.72
C ASP A 85 0.23 14.15 -1.95
N TYR A 86 1.02 13.63 -1.00
CA TYR A 86 2.02 14.43 -0.28
C TYR A 86 3.11 14.95 -1.22
N GLN A 87 3.65 14.09 -2.10
CA GLN A 87 4.68 14.48 -3.06
C GLN A 87 4.18 15.56 -4.03
N GLU A 88 3.00 15.35 -4.63
CA GLU A 88 2.39 16.29 -5.57
C GLU A 88 2.08 17.64 -4.91
N SER A 89 1.65 17.63 -3.65
CA SER A 89 1.41 18.84 -2.87
C SER A 89 2.71 19.63 -2.62
N ASP A 90 3.79 18.93 -2.26
CA ASP A 90 5.11 19.54 -2.04
C ASP A 90 5.68 20.14 -3.34
N GLU A 91 5.57 19.42 -4.46
CA GLU A 91 6.01 19.89 -5.78
C GLU A 91 5.21 21.12 -6.23
N SER A 92 3.88 21.08 -6.09
CA SER A 92 2.99 22.21 -6.42
C SER A 92 3.29 23.46 -5.60
N MET A 93 3.53 23.31 -4.29
CA MET A 93 3.95 24.43 -3.44
C MET A 93 5.31 24.99 -3.85
N ALA A 94 6.29 24.13 -4.14
CA ALA A 94 7.61 24.56 -4.58
C ALA A 94 7.55 25.38 -5.88
N GLU A 95 6.72 24.96 -6.84
CA GLU A 95 6.49 25.71 -8.08
C GLU A 95 5.85 27.06 -7.83
N MET A 96 4.81 27.15 -6.98
CA MET A 96 4.16 28.40 -6.63
C MET A 96 5.14 29.38 -5.98
N PHE A 97 5.95 28.92 -5.02
CA PHE A 97 6.97 29.75 -4.40
C PHE A 97 8.04 30.19 -5.38
N GLY A 98 8.48 29.31 -6.29
CA GLY A 98 9.42 29.64 -7.36
C GLY A 98 8.91 30.76 -8.27
N LYS A 99 7.62 30.72 -8.65
CA LYS A 99 6.97 31.78 -9.43
C LYS A 99 6.94 33.11 -8.68
N ILE A 100 6.48 33.11 -7.42
CA ILE A 100 6.39 34.32 -6.58
C ILE A 100 7.78 34.96 -6.40
N LEU A 101 8.81 34.17 -6.07
CA LEU A 101 10.17 34.68 -5.90
C LEU A 101 10.74 35.22 -7.21
N GLY A 102 10.44 34.57 -8.35
CA GLY A 102 10.83 35.06 -9.67
C GLY A 102 10.18 36.39 -10.05
N GLU A 103 8.91 36.59 -9.70
CA GLU A 103 8.18 37.83 -9.93
C GLU A 103 8.66 38.97 -9.01
N VAL A 104 8.87 38.68 -7.72
CA VAL A 104 9.42 39.66 -6.75
C VAL A 104 10.85 40.05 -7.12
N GLY A 105 11.68 39.11 -7.56
CA GLY A 105 13.05 39.37 -8.03
C GLY A 105 13.10 40.22 -9.30
N LYS A 106 12.10 40.11 -10.19
CA LYS A 106 11.96 40.97 -11.37
C LYS A 106 11.43 42.37 -11.04
N GLY A 107 10.56 42.50 -10.04
CA GLY A 107 9.99 43.79 -9.62
C GLY A 107 10.96 44.70 -8.83
N GLY A 108 12.00 44.14 -8.21
CA GLY A 108 12.97 44.89 -7.39
C GLY A 108 14.23 45.40 -8.12
N GLY A 109 14.41 45.08 -9.41
CA GLY A 109 15.65 45.35 -10.17
C GLY A 109 15.67 46.67 -10.97
N GLY A 110 14.72 47.59 -10.75
CA GLY A 110 14.62 48.85 -11.49
C GLY A 110 14.88 50.06 -10.59
N GLY A 111 16.14 50.40 -10.34
CA GLY A 111 16.48 51.56 -9.51
C GLY A 111 17.97 51.87 -9.45
N GLY A 112 18.69 51.76 -10.57
CA GLY A 112 20.08 52.18 -10.67
C GLY A 112 20.26 53.15 -11.84
N GLY A 113 20.69 54.38 -11.53
CA GLY A 113 21.43 55.23 -12.46
C GLY A 113 20.65 56.33 -13.18
N GLY A 114 20.59 57.52 -12.56
CA GLY A 114 20.30 58.78 -13.23
C GLY A 114 21.31 59.83 -12.76
N SER A 115 22.34 60.07 -13.57
CA SER A 115 23.33 61.14 -13.43
C SER A 115 22.67 62.51 -13.45
N TRP A 116 23.22 63.46 -12.69
CA TRP A 116 23.42 64.92 -12.91
C TRP A 116 23.35 65.67 -11.58
#